data_AF-A0A2X1IY62-F1
#
_entry.id   AF-A0A2X1IY62-F1
#
_cell.length_a   1.000
_cell.length_b   1.000
_cell.length_c   1.000
_cell.angle_alpha   90.00
_cell.angle_beta   90.00
_cell.angle_gamma   90.00
#
_symmetry.space_group_name_H-M   'P 1'
#
loop_
_entity.id
_entity.type
_entity.pdbx_description
1 polymer ?
#
loop_
_entity_poly.entity_id
_entity_poly.type
_entity_poly.pdbx_seq_one_letter_code
_entity_poly.pdbx_strand_id
1 'polypeptide(L)'
;MLEAASLSPSQLRRFVHNDVTHLARLLASPCPGQQMVVTEGVFSMDGDSAPLAEIQQVTQQHNGWLMVDDAHGTGVIGEQGRGSCWLQR
;
A
#
# COMPACT_ATOMS: atom_id res chain seq x y z
N MET A 1 -9.50 -1.62 6.81
CA MET A 1 -8.51 -0.52 6.69
C MET A 1 -9.08 0.88 6.91
N LEU A 2 -10.19 1.27 6.27
CA LEU A 2 -10.72 2.65 6.42
C LEU A 2 -11.11 3.03 7.85
N GLU A 3 -11.71 2.11 8.60
CA GLU A 3 -12.05 2.35 10.01
C GLU A 3 -10.80 2.60 10.86
N ALA A 4 -9.78 1.75 10.74
CA ALA A 4 -8.50 1.94 11.42
C ALA A 4 -7.86 3.30 11.07
N ALA A 5 -7.94 3.72 9.81
CA ALA A 5 -7.45 5.03 9.40
C ALA A 5 -8.27 6.19 10.01
N SER A 6 -9.60 6.05 10.14
CA SER A 6 -10.46 7.06 10.76
C SER A 6 -10.29 7.18 12.28
N LEU A 7 -9.85 6.11 12.94
CA LEU A 7 -9.58 6.10 14.39
C LEU A 7 -8.17 6.59 14.73
N SER A 8 -7.29 6.71 13.73
CA SER A 8 -5.96 7.29 13.88
C SER A 8 -6.03 8.82 13.93
N PRO A 9 -5.18 9.50 14.73
CA PRO A 9 -5.07 10.97 14.68
C PRO A 9 -4.38 11.49 13.41
N SER A 10 -4.03 10.60 12.47
CA SER A 10 -3.32 10.93 11.24
C SER A 10 -4.24 11.54 10.18
N GLN A 11 -3.67 12.37 9.31
CA GLN A 11 -4.40 12.87 8.15
C GLN A 11 -4.62 11.75 7.13
N LEU A 12 -5.88 11.39 6.87
CA LEU A 12 -6.25 10.42 5.83
C LEU A 12 -6.21 11.08 4.44
N ARG A 13 -5.41 10.51 3.53
CA ARG A 13 -5.36 10.87 2.10
C ARG A 13 -5.54 9.61 1.27
N ARG A 14 -6.48 9.62 0.33
CA ARG A 14 -6.80 8.46 -0.54
C ARG A 14 -6.21 8.68 -1.93
N PHE A 15 -5.40 7.75 -2.41
CA PHE A 15 -5.02 7.68 -3.82
C PHE A 15 -6.04 6.82 -4.60
N VAL A 16 -6.00 6.93 -5.93
CA VAL A 16 -6.88 6.16 -6.82
C VAL A 16 -6.37 4.72 -6.87
N HIS A 17 -7.27 3.74 -6.98
CA HIS A 17 -6.93 2.32 -7.03
C HIS A 17 -5.79 2.04 -8.02
N ASN A 18 -4.71 1.42 -7.53
CA ASN A 18 -3.49 1.11 -8.28
C ASN A 18 -2.81 2.28 -9.03
N ASP A 19 -3.18 3.55 -8.77
CA ASP A 19 -2.56 4.72 -9.39
C ASP A 19 -1.36 5.22 -8.58
N VAL A 20 -0.18 4.70 -8.91
CA VAL A 20 1.10 5.08 -8.30
C VAL A 20 1.46 6.55 -8.57
N THR A 21 1.00 7.12 -9.68
CA THR A 21 1.26 8.53 -10.02
C THR A 21 0.45 9.45 -9.10
N HIS A 22 -0.80 9.10 -8.80
CA HIS A 22 -1.59 9.82 -7.81
C HIS A 22 -0.99 9.66 -6.41
N LEU A 23 -0.55 8.46 -6.04
CA LEU A 23 0.17 8.23 -4.77
C LEU A 23 1.40 9.15 -4.64
N ALA A 24 2.25 9.22 -5.67
CA ALA A 24 3.42 10.09 -5.68
C ALA A 24 3.06 11.57 -5.46
N ARG A 25 1.99 12.06 -6.12
CA ARG A 25 1.50 13.44 -5.91
C ARG A 25 1.05 13.69 -4.48
N LEU A 26 0.37 12.74 -3.85
CA LEU A 26 -0.03 12.85 -2.45
C LEU A 26 1.17 12.84 -1.51
N LEU A 27 2.15 11.96 -1.74
CA LEU A 27 3.35 11.89 -0.90
C LEU A 27 4.21 13.15 -0.99
N ALA A 28 4.31 13.76 -2.17
CA ALA A 28 5.01 15.03 -2.38
C ALA A 28 4.29 16.24 -1.77
N SER A 29 2.99 16.11 -1.45
CA SER A 29 2.22 17.20 -0.83
C SER A 29 2.61 17.35 0.64
N PRO A 30 2.86 18.58 1.14
CA PRO A 30 3.28 18.84 2.52
C PRO A 30 2.37 18.16 3.53
N CYS A 31 2.97 17.39 4.43
CA CYS A 31 2.28 16.70 5.52
C CYS A 31 3.17 16.75 6.76
N PRO A 32 2.66 17.23 7.91
CA PRO A 32 3.41 17.14 9.15
C PRO A 32 3.54 15.69 9.60
N GLY A 33 4.72 15.34 10.13
CA GLY A 33 4.98 14.01 10.71
C GLY A 33 5.37 12.93 9.69
N GLN A 34 5.32 11.68 10.14
CA GLN A 34 5.63 10.52 9.30
C GLN A 34 4.46 10.17 8.38
N GLN A 35 4.77 9.66 7.20
CA GLN A 35 3.79 9.23 6.20
C GLN A 35 3.80 7.70 6.11
N MET A 36 2.62 7.08 6.11
CA MET A 36 2.45 5.65 5.90
C MET A 36 1.47 5.41 4.76
N VAL A 37 1.89 4.61 3.77
CA VAL A 37 1.07 4.10 2.69
C VAL A 37 0.51 2.75 3.12
N VAL A 38 -0.80 2.57 2.93
CA VAL A 38 -1.50 1.35 3.30
C VAL A 38 -2.25 0.84 2.07
N THR A 39 -2.07 -0.44 1.72
CA THR A 39 -2.74 -1.07 0.57
C THR A 39 -2.95 -2.56 0.83
N GLU A 40 -3.81 -3.22 0.04
CA GLU A 40 -3.92 -4.68 0.01
C GLU A 40 -2.95 -5.22 -1.03
N GLY A 41 -2.35 -6.38 -0.79
CA GLY A 41 -1.53 -7.08 -1.77
C GLY A 41 -2.38 -7.68 -2.89
N VAL A 42 -3.49 -8.31 -2.51
CA VAL A 42 -4.55 -8.82 -3.38
C VAL A 42 -5.88 -8.28 -2.88
N PHE A 43 -6.62 -7.58 -3.74
CA PHE A 43 -7.87 -6.94 -3.36
C PHE A 43 -9.02 -7.95 -3.36
N SER A 44 -9.76 -8.01 -2.24
CA SER A 44 -10.80 -9.02 -2.01
C SER A 44 -11.93 -9.08 -3.06
N MET A 45 -12.34 -7.94 -3.61
CA MET A 45 -13.53 -7.83 -4.46
C MET A 45 -13.24 -8.25 -5.91
N ASP A 46 -12.19 -7.70 -6.50
CA ASP A 46 -11.84 -7.91 -7.92
C ASP A 46 -10.74 -8.97 -8.10
N GLY A 47 -10.01 -9.31 -7.04
CA GLY A 47 -8.91 -10.28 -7.06
C GLY A 47 -7.65 -9.78 -7.76
N ASP A 48 -7.61 -8.51 -8.18
CA ASP A 48 -6.42 -7.90 -8.75
C ASP A 48 -5.36 -7.61 -7.68
N SER A 49 -4.13 -7.33 -8.11
CA SER A 49 -2.99 -7.13 -7.20
C SER A 49 -2.47 -5.71 -7.28
N ALA A 50 -2.01 -5.18 -6.14
CA ALA A 50 -1.36 -3.88 -6.11
C ALA A 50 0.03 -3.94 -6.80
N PRO A 51 0.48 -2.86 -7.49
CA PRO A 51 1.83 -2.74 -8.02
C PRO A 51 2.82 -2.45 -6.88
N LEU A 52 3.00 -3.41 -5.97
CA LEU A 52 3.70 -3.22 -4.70
C LEU A 52 5.16 -2.78 -4.86
N ALA A 53 5.89 -3.26 -5.87
CA ALA A 53 7.25 -2.81 -6.15
C ALA A 53 7.31 -1.29 -6.46
N GLU A 54 6.41 -0.81 -7.31
CA GLU A 54 6.33 0.62 -7.66
C GLU A 54 5.87 1.48 -6.48
N ILE A 55 4.89 0.98 -5.71
CA ILE A 55 4.42 1.62 -4.48
C ILE A 55 5.56 1.72 -3.46
N GLN A 56 6.32 0.64 -3.26
CA GLN A 56 7.45 0.59 -2.35
C GLN A 56 8.53 1.60 -2.75
N GLN A 57 8.88 1.65 -4.05
CA GLN A 57 9.88 2.58 -4.56
C GLN A 57 9.46 4.03 -4.32
N VAL A 58 8.24 4.41 -4.72
CA VAL A 58 7.73 5.78 -4.54
C VAL A 58 7.59 6.15 -3.06
N THR A 59 7.17 5.21 -2.22
CA THR A 59 7.06 5.42 -0.77
C THR A 59 8.43 5.68 -0.14
N GLN A 60 9.45 4.91 -0.52
CA GLN A 60 10.83 5.09 -0.05
C GLN A 60 11.45 6.42 -0.50
N GLN A 61 11.19 6.84 -1.75
CA GLN A 61 11.65 8.15 -2.26
C GLN A 61 11.16 9.33 -1.41
N HIS A 62 10.05 9.16 -0.69
CA HIS A 62 9.46 10.17 0.19
C HIS A 62 9.69 9.87 1.68
N ASN A 63 10.58 8.95 2.04
CA ASN A 63 10.85 8.52 3.42
C ASN A 63 9.59 8.04 4.17
N GLY A 64 8.63 7.48 3.43
CA GLY A 64 7.40 6.91 3.98
C GLY A 64 7.55 5.45 4.40
N TRP A 65 6.58 4.98 5.17
CA TRP A 65 6.40 3.57 5.53
C TRP A 65 5.39 2.93 4.58
N LEU A 66 5.57 1.65 4.26
CA LEU A 66 4.60 0.87 3.50
C LEU A 66 4.06 -0.27 4.38
N MET A 67 2.74 -0.34 4.52
CA MET A 67 2.01 -1.45 5.13
C MET A 67 1.14 -2.13 4.08
N VAL A 68 1.23 -3.46 4.00
CA VAL A 68 0.47 -4.28 3.05
C VAL A 68 -0.44 -5.22 3.84
N ASP A 69 -1.75 -5.19 3.55
CA ASP A 69 -2.65 -6.28 3.94
C ASP A 69 -2.42 -7.46 2.99
N ASP A 70 -2.05 -8.61 3.53
CA ASP A 70 -1.81 -9.79 2.70
C ASP A 70 -2.76 -10.94 3.04
N ALA A 71 -3.96 -10.61 3.58
CA ALA A 71 -4.97 -11.60 3.96
C ALA A 71 -5.38 -12.52 2.81
N HIS A 72 -5.46 -11.99 1.58
CA HIS A 72 -5.83 -12.77 0.38
C HIS A 72 -4.64 -13.32 -0.41
N GLY A 73 -3.41 -12.86 -0.12
CA GLY A 73 -2.21 -13.36 -0.78
C GLY A 73 -1.50 -14.47 0.01
N THR A 74 -1.46 -14.35 1.33
CA THR A 74 -0.78 -15.33 2.21
C THR A 74 -1.42 -16.71 2.07
N GLY A 75 -0.60 -17.73 1.80
CA GLY A 75 -1.06 -19.10 1.56
C GLY A 75 -1.64 -19.36 0.16
N VAL A 76 -1.76 -18.33 -0.69
CA VAL A 76 -2.38 -18.42 -2.03
C VAL A 76 -1.35 -18.16 -3.13
N ILE A 77 -0.58 -17.07 -3.02
CA ILE A 77 0.38 -16.64 -4.03
C ILE A 77 1.80 -16.58 -3.46
N GLY A 78 2.79 -16.42 -4.35
CA GLY A 78 4.20 -16.52 -3.99
C GLY A 78 4.65 -17.96 -3.80
N GLU A 79 5.95 -18.19 -3.94
CA GLU A 79 6.52 -19.52 -3.70
C GLU A 79 6.15 -20.00 -2.29
N GLN A 80 5.61 -21.20 -2.18
CA GLN A 80 5.15 -21.78 -0.91
C GLN A 80 4.08 -20.94 -0.18
N GLY A 81 3.32 -20.09 -0.90
CA GLY A 81 2.27 -19.26 -0.29
C GLY A 81 2.83 -18.10 0.54
N ARG A 82 4.04 -17.62 0.25
CA ARG A 82 4.68 -16.50 0.97
C ARG A 82 4.01 -15.14 0.80
N GLY A 83 2.99 -15.05 -0.06
CA GLY A 83 2.15 -13.86 -0.19
C GLY A 83 2.61 -12.86 -1.25
N SER A 84 1.87 -11.76 -1.34
CA SER A 84 2.04 -10.74 -2.40
C SER A 84 3.39 -10.04 -2.33
N CYS A 85 3.90 -9.79 -1.12
CA CYS A 85 5.20 -9.17 -0.91
C CYS A 85 6.36 -10.02 -1.47
N TRP A 86 6.24 -11.35 -1.46
CA TRP A 86 7.28 -12.26 -1.98
C TRP A 86 7.46 -12.13 -3.50
N LEU A 87 6.40 -11.74 -4.22
CA LEU A 87 6.45 -11.57 -5.67
C LEU A 87 7.20 -10.30 -6.09
N GLN A 88 7.48 -9.41 -5.15
CA GLN A 88 8.16 -8.14 -5.40
C GLN A 88 9.67 -8.38 -5.32
N ARG A 89 10.37 -8.15 -6.44
CA ARG A 89 11.82 -8.32 -6.57
C ARG A 89 12.57 -7.03 -6.28
#